data_AF-A0A1L9GL62-F1
#
_entry.id   AF-A0A1L9GL62-F1
#
_cell.length_a   1.000
_cell.length_b   1.000
_cell.length_c   1.000
_cell.angle_alpha   90.00
_cell.angle_beta   90.00
_cell.angle_gamma   90.00
#
_symmetry.space_group_name_H-M   'P 1'
#
loop_
_entity.id
_entity.type
_entity.pdbx_description
1 polymer ?
#
loop_
_entity_poly.entity_id
_entity_poly.type
_entity_poly.pdbx_seq_one_letter_code
_entity_poly.pdbx_strand_id
1 'polypeptide(L)' 'MSKYLYEDAVKQLQESGSIGLADLKNLPHEDLVELLEEIKVWCLYANGKAEKLPKESKKKKKKKKD' A
#
# COMPACT_ATOMS: atom_id res chain seq x y z
N MET A 1 -0.33 4.10 20.34
CA MET A 1 0.34 3.60 19.13
C MET A 1 0.03 4.56 18.00
N SER A 2 1.05 5.10 17.34
CA SER A 2 0.88 5.96 16.16
C SER A 2 0.09 5.19 15.10
N LYS A 3 -0.86 5.87 14.46
CA LYS A 3 -1.76 5.25 13.49
C LYS A 3 -0.98 4.98 12.21
N TYR A 4 -0.56 3.74 11.99
CA TYR A 4 0.12 3.34 10.76
C TYR A 4 -0.90 3.35 9.62
N LEU A 5 -0.64 4.13 8.57
CA LEU A 5 -1.59 4.33 7.47
C LEU A 5 -1.15 3.56 6.22
N TYR A 6 -2.11 3.36 5.32
CA TYR A 6 -1.86 2.82 3.98
C TYR A 6 -0.68 3.51 3.28
N GLU A 7 -0.61 4.84 3.36
CA GLU A 7 0.44 5.64 2.71
C GLU A 7 1.83 5.35 3.29
N ASP A 8 1.92 5.06 4.59
CA ASP A 8 3.19 4.67 5.24
C ASP A 8 3.67 3.31 4.73
N ALA A 9 2.76 2.35 4.59
CA ALA A 9 3.05 1.02 4.06
C ALA A 9 3.55 1.05 2.61
N VAL A 10 2.88 1.82 1.77
CA VAL A 10 3.30 2.01 0.38
C VAL A 10 4.66 2.69 0.32
N LYS A 11 4.88 3.73 1.15
CA LYS A 11 6.16 4.44 1.18
C LYS A 11 7.31 3.52 1.60
N GLN A 12 7.10 2.69 2.62
CA GLN A 12 8.09 1.70 3.07
C GLN A 12 8.43 0.68 1.98
N LEU A 13 7.42 0.22 1.23
CA LEU A 13 7.63 -0.66 0.07
C LEU A 13 8.38 0.03 -1.07
N GLN A 14 8.11 1.32 -1.32
CA GLN A 14 8.82 2.10 -2.34
C GLN A 14 10.29 2.35 -1.97
N GLU A 15 10.57 2.63 -0.70
CA GLU A 15 11.90 3.00 -0.22
C GLU A 15 12.79 1.76 0.05
N SER A 16 12.22 0.72 0.65
CA SER A 16 12.98 -0.46 1.09
C SER A 16 12.74 -1.72 0.28
N GLY A 17 11.67 -1.77 -0.53
CA GLY A 17 11.24 -2.99 -1.21
C GLY A 17 10.66 -4.06 -0.26
N SER A 18 10.50 -3.73 1.03
CA SER A 18 10.05 -4.66 2.06
C SER A 18 9.03 -4.02 2.99
N ILE A 19 8.22 -4.83 3.65
CA ILE A 19 7.30 -4.38 4.70
C ILE A 19 7.32 -5.38 5.84
N GLY A 20 7.35 -4.88 7.08
CA GLY A 20 7.34 -5.71 8.27
C GLY A 20 5.97 -6.32 8.54
N LEU A 21 5.92 -7.53 9.09
CA LEU A 21 4.66 -8.13 9.54
C LEU A 21 4.01 -7.36 10.69
N ALA A 22 4.82 -6.74 11.55
CA ALA A 22 4.33 -5.88 12.62
C ALA A 22 3.61 -4.64 12.07
N ASP A 23 4.13 -4.08 10.97
CA ASP A 23 3.55 -2.92 10.29
C ASP A 23 2.23 -3.30 9.60
N LEU A 24 2.21 -4.44 8.89
CA LEU A 24 0.99 -5.01 8.29
C LEU A 24 -0.11 -5.24 9.33
N LYS A 25 0.22 -5.75 10.52
CA LYS A 25 -0.74 -5.98 11.62
C LYS A 25 -1.42 -4.69 12.10
N ASN A 26 -0.75 -3.54 11.96
CA ASN A 26 -1.30 -2.26 12.42
C ASN A 26 -2.29 -1.64 11.44
N LEU A 27 -2.40 -2.16 10.21
CA LEU A 27 -3.39 -1.69 9.24
C LEU A 27 -4.79 -2.22 9.53
N PRO A 28 -5.84 -1.41 9.33
CA PRO A 28 -7.20 -1.90 9.26
C PRO A 28 -7.33 -3.02 8.20
N HIS A 29 -8.17 -4.01 8.46
CA HIS A 29 -8.34 -5.14 7.54
C HIS A 29 -8.68 -4.71 6.11
N GLU A 30 -9.52 -3.68 5.94
CA GLU A 30 -9.87 -3.16 4.62
C GLU A 30 -8.67 -2.57 3.87
N ASP A 31 -7.82 -1.80 4.57
CA ASP A 31 -6.61 -1.21 3.99
C ASP A 31 -5.56 -2.29 3.69
N LEU A 32 -5.48 -3.32 4.54
CA LEU A 32 -4.60 -4.47 4.33
C LEU A 32 -4.97 -5.25 3.06
N VAL A 33 -6.27 -5.54 2.87
CA VAL A 33 -6.76 -6.24 1.68
C VAL A 33 -6.49 -5.42 0.41
N GLU A 34 -6.75 -4.11 0.46
CA GLU A 34 -6.45 -3.21 -0.65
C GLU A 34 -4.95 -3.18 -0.97
N LEU A 35 -4.10 -3.08 0.05
CA LEU A 35 -2.64 -3.06 -0.11
C LEU A 35 -2.12 -4.35 -0.75
N LEU A 36 -2.59 -5.51 -0.29
CA LEU A 36 -2.17 -6.80 -0.84
C LEU A 36 -2.61 -6.99 -2.29
N GLU A 37 -3.80 -6.50 -2.66
CA GLU A 37 -4.25 -6.52 -4.04
C GLU A 37 -3.41 -5.58 -4.93
N GLU A 38 -3.07 -4.39 -4.44
CA GLU A 38 -2.17 -3.47 -5.16
C GLU A 38 -0.76 -4.04 -5.29
N ILE A 39 -0.19 -4.66 -4.25
CA ILE A 39 1.11 -5.34 -4.30
C ILE A 39 1.07 -6.46 -5.34
N LYS A 40 0.00 -7.27 -5.37
CA LYS A 40 -0.14 -8.34 -6.36
C LYS A 40 -0.15 -7.79 -7.78
N VAL A 41 -0.96 -6.76 -8.05
CA VAL A 41 -1.02 -6.10 -9.37
C VAL A 41 0.34 -5.48 -9.73
N TRP A 42 1.00 -4.84 -8.78
CA TRP A 42 2.30 -4.23 -8.96
C TRP A 42 3.40 -5.27 -9.29
N CYS A 43 3.44 -6.39 -8.57
CA CYS A 43 4.37 -7.48 -8.86
C CYS A 43 4.12 -8.06 -10.27
N LEU A 44 2.86 -8.31 -10.63
CA LEU A 44 2.50 -8.94 -11.90
C LEU A 44 2.68 -8.03 -13.12
N TYR A 45 2.27 -6.77 -13.03
CA TYR A 45 2.19 -5.86 -14.18
C TYR A 45 3.29 -4.81 -14.21
N ALA A 46 3.87 -4.48 -13.06
CA ALA A 46 4.94 -3.50 -12.94
C ALA A 46 6.30 -4.12 -12.61
N ASN A 47 6.38 -5.46 -12.55
CA ASN A 47 7.61 -6.22 -12.30
C ASN A 47 8.33 -5.78 -11.02
N GLY A 48 7.56 -5.39 -9.99
CA GLY A 48 8.10 -4.94 -8.71
C GLY A 48 8.91 -3.64 -8.76
N LYS A 49 8.76 -2.80 -9.79
CA LYS A 49 9.46 -1.50 -9.87
C LYS A 49 8.84 -0.47 -8.94
N ALA A 50 9.57 -0.03 -7.90
CA ALA A 50 9.08 0.90 -6.86
C ALA A 50 8.40 2.16 -7.41
N GLU A 51 8.91 2.73 -8.51
CA GLU A 51 8.35 3.91 -9.19
C GLU A 51 6.90 3.72 -9.69
N LYS A 52 6.47 2.46 -9.88
CA LYS A 52 5.14 2.10 -10.39
C LYS A 52 4.16 1.67 -9.31
N LEU A 53 4.56 1.65 -8.04
CA LEU A 53 3.65 1.37 -6.93
C LEU A 53 2.83 2.65 -6.63
N PRO A 54 1.49 2.63 -6.65
CA PRO A 54 0.67 3.82 -6.45
C PRO A 54 0.71 4.32 -5.00
N LYS A 55 0.91 5.64 -4.83
CA LYS A 55 1.09 6.31 -3.53
C LYS A 55 -0.18 6.51 -2.69
N GLU A 56 -1.35 6.46 -3.33
CA GLU A 56 -2.65 6.67 -2.69
C GLU A 56 -3.56 5.48 -2.93
N SER A 57 -4.35 5.11 -1.93
CA SER A 57 -5.35 4.05 -2.06
C SER A 57 -6.43 4.41 -3.08
N LYS A 58 -6.90 3.42 -3.84
CA LYS A 58 -7.96 3.59 -4.84
C LYS A 58 -9.27 4.06 -4.19
N LYS A 59 -9.57 3.60 -2.97
CA LYS A 59 -10.73 4.07 -2.19
C LYS A 59 -10.66 5.57 -1.92
N LYS A 60 -9.53 6.09 -1.43
CA LYS A 60 -9.34 7.54 -1.20
C LYS A 60 -9.39 8.33 -2.50
N LYS A 61 -8.86 7.79 -3.60
CA LYS A 61 -8.88 8.41 -4.92
C LYS A 61 -10.29 8.54 -5.51
N LYS A 62 -11.16 7.55 -5.30
CA LYS A 62 -12.58 7.62 -5.69
C LYS A 62 -13.33 8.70 -4.90
N LYS A 63 -13.10 8.78 -3.58
CA LYS A 63 -13.82 9.72 -2.69
C LYS A 63 -13.46 11.20 -2.93
N LYS A 64 -12.31 11.51 -3.52
CA LYS A 64 -11.92 12.88 -3.93
C LYS A 64 -12.52 13.32 -5.28
N LYS A 65 -13.07 12.40 -6.06
CA LYS A 65 -13.63 12.67 -7.39
C LYS A 65 -15.15 12.87 -7.38
N ASP A 66 -15.78 12.63 -6.24
CA ASP A 66 -17.19 12.89 -5.96
C ASP A 66 -17.36 14.25 -5.30
#